data_AF-H1VVM3-F1
#
_entry.id   AF-H1VVM3-F1
#
_cell.length_a   1.000
_cell.length_b   1.000
_cell.length_c   1.000
_cell.angle_alpha   90.00
_cell.angle_beta   90.00
_cell.angle_gamma   90.00
#
_symmetry.space_group_name_H-M   'P 1'
#
loop_
_entity.id
_entity.type
_entity.pdbx_description
1 polymer ?
#
loop_
_entity_poly.entity_id
_entity_poly.type
_entity_poly.pdbx_seq_one_letter_code
_entity_poly.pdbx_strand_id
1 'polypeptide(L)'
;MNRSAAWAEEGWGGPMDASTLALLTPTLDLDVANRSMEPVAAYVTAQGGTVVLERHPSFYSFYTKYVAASSSTGAGTATFATFRVLPKRLHRSEEGRAAVASTFQAMMAAGLKPYVFQTAPSSYAHTPGSNAVHPAWRDSYWLVGTSLSWESNGAGLEERVRAAALLQEVSGNLTALAPEGSMYPNEADPWTEDWRREFWGEENYEKLLQIKRKYDPDGLLSCWKCVGFEDKEMETDPAYRCMGAFQRTST
;
A
#
# COMPACT_ATOMS: atom_id res chain seq x y z
N MET A 1 -14.15 8.47 -2.37
CA MET A 1 -14.05 7.66 -3.62
C MET A 1 -14.45 8.44 -4.87
N ASN A 2 -15.59 9.15 -4.92
CA ASN A 2 -16.05 9.85 -6.15
C ASN A 2 -15.09 10.94 -6.67
N ARG A 3 -14.26 11.51 -5.80
CA ARG A 3 -13.32 12.58 -6.15
C ARG A 3 -11.88 12.10 -6.40
N SER A 4 -11.59 10.80 -6.29
CA SER A 4 -10.21 10.27 -6.34
C SER A 4 -9.45 10.70 -7.60
N ALA A 5 -10.09 10.64 -8.77
CA ALA A 5 -9.48 11.04 -10.03
C ALA A 5 -9.18 12.55 -10.07
N ALA A 6 -10.18 13.39 -9.76
CA ALA A 6 -10.02 14.84 -9.73
C ALA A 6 -8.93 15.26 -8.73
N TRP A 7 -8.92 14.67 -7.53
CA TRP A 7 -7.92 14.98 -6.52
C TRP A 7 -6.51 14.59 -6.96
N ALA A 8 -6.35 13.46 -7.64
CA ALA A 8 -5.06 13.04 -8.17
C ALA A 8 -4.53 13.98 -9.27
N GLU A 9 -5.42 14.48 -10.14
CA GLU A 9 -5.10 15.47 -11.18
C GLU A 9 -4.76 16.85 -10.58
N GLU A 10 -5.45 17.21 -9.50
CA GLU A 10 -5.21 18.43 -8.71
C GLU A 10 -3.97 18.35 -7.81
N GLY A 11 -3.23 17.24 -7.86
CA GLY A 11 -1.98 17.06 -7.13
C GLY A 11 -2.14 16.73 -5.64
N TRP A 12 -3.36 16.41 -5.19
CA TRP A 12 -3.59 15.96 -3.82
C TRP A 12 -3.03 14.55 -3.63
N GLY A 13 -2.23 14.38 -2.58
CA GLY A 13 -1.75 13.08 -2.14
C GLY A 13 -1.51 13.02 -0.65
N GLY A 14 -1.54 11.80 -0.10
CA GLY A 14 -1.38 11.56 1.34
C GLY A 14 -2.19 10.38 1.85
N PRO A 15 -2.11 10.10 3.17
CA PRO A 15 -2.84 9.03 3.82
C PRO A 15 -4.30 9.39 4.13
N MET A 16 -5.13 8.36 4.13
CA MET A 16 -6.51 8.35 4.56
C MET A 16 -6.80 7.04 5.30
N ASP A 17 -7.76 7.08 6.21
CA ASP A 17 -8.38 5.90 6.81
C ASP A 17 -9.91 6.09 6.88
N ALA A 18 -10.60 5.23 7.62
CA ALA A 18 -12.06 5.28 7.73
C ALA A 18 -12.61 6.58 8.33
N SER A 19 -11.83 7.33 9.12
CA SER A 19 -12.26 8.53 9.82
C SER A 19 -11.38 9.77 9.56
N THR A 20 -10.26 9.61 8.86
CA THR A 20 -9.25 10.65 8.67
C THR A 20 -8.89 10.80 7.19
N LEU A 21 -8.76 12.05 6.74
CA LEU A 21 -8.19 12.41 5.45
C LEU A 21 -7.12 13.48 5.66
N ALA A 22 -5.87 13.17 5.32
CA ALA A 22 -4.73 14.07 5.45
C ALA A 22 -4.00 14.16 4.11
N LEU A 23 -4.40 15.13 3.29
CA LEU A 23 -3.87 15.32 1.94
C LEU A 23 -3.11 16.63 1.83
N LEU A 24 -2.06 16.62 1.01
CA LEU A 24 -1.26 17.77 0.63
C LEU A 24 -1.32 17.91 -0.90
N THR A 25 -1.41 19.15 -1.38
CA THR A 25 -1.16 19.49 -2.79
C THR A 25 -0.10 20.60 -2.86
N PRO A 26 0.93 20.46 -3.72
CA PRO A 26 1.88 21.53 -3.99
C PRO A 26 1.45 22.46 -5.14
N THR A 27 0.34 22.15 -5.82
CA THR A 27 -0.04 22.81 -7.09
C THR A 27 -1.18 23.82 -6.96
N LEU A 28 -1.94 23.78 -5.85
CA LEU A 28 -3.09 24.66 -5.65
C LEU A 28 -2.79 25.77 -4.64
N ASP A 29 -3.34 26.96 -4.88
CA ASP A 29 -3.50 27.97 -3.84
C ASP A 29 -4.66 27.62 -2.90
N LEU A 30 -4.79 28.38 -1.80
CA LEU A 30 -5.77 28.08 -0.76
C LEU A 30 -7.23 28.23 -1.25
N ASP A 31 -7.52 29.18 -2.13
CA ASP A 31 -8.88 29.42 -2.62
C ASP A 31 -9.34 28.29 -3.55
N VAL A 32 -8.45 27.83 -4.45
CA VAL A 32 -8.72 26.67 -5.31
C VAL A 32 -8.79 25.40 -4.47
N ALA A 33 -7.89 25.22 -3.49
CA ALA A 33 -7.92 24.08 -2.58
C ALA A 33 -9.23 24.00 -1.78
N ASN A 34 -9.73 25.14 -1.27
CA ASN A 34 -11.01 25.22 -0.58
C ASN A 34 -12.17 24.76 -1.48
N ARG A 35 -12.22 25.19 -2.73
CA ARG A 35 -13.26 24.73 -3.68
C ARG A 35 -13.12 23.25 -4.04
N SER A 36 -11.90 22.75 -4.19
CA SER A 36 -11.63 21.34 -4.49
C SER A 36 -12.11 20.40 -3.38
N MET A 37 -11.92 20.80 -2.12
CA MET A 37 -12.26 20.04 -0.92
C MET A 37 -13.65 20.33 -0.35
N GLU A 38 -14.37 21.33 -0.87
CA GLU A 38 -15.67 21.74 -0.36
C GLU A 38 -16.65 20.56 -0.13
N PRO A 39 -16.82 19.61 -1.07
CA PRO A 39 -17.79 18.54 -0.88
C PRO A 39 -17.44 17.61 0.30
N VAL A 40 -16.15 17.32 0.50
CA VAL A 40 -15.72 16.47 1.62
C VAL A 40 -15.70 17.24 2.93
N ALA A 41 -15.35 18.53 2.90
CA ALA A 41 -15.42 19.41 4.06
C ALA A 41 -16.85 19.53 4.59
N ALA A 42 -17.82 19.77 3.70
CA ALA A 42 -19.23 19.84 4.04
C ALA A 42 -19.73 18.51 4.65
N TYR A 43 -19.35 17.38 4.06
CA TYR A 43 -19.67 16.06 4.61
C TYR A 43 -19.09 15.87 6.02
N VAL A 44 -17.80 16.15 6.22
CA VAL A 44 -17.13 16.00 7.52
C VAL A 44 -17.80 16.88 8.58
N THR A 45 -18.08 18.15 8.28
CA THR A 45 -18.77 19.06 9.20
C THR A 45 -20.18 18.58 9.54
N ALA A 46 -20.93 18.06 8.55
CA ALA A 46 -22.26 17.52 8.78
C ALA A 46 -22.26 16.28 9.71
N GLN A 47 -21.15 15.54 9.75
CA GLN A 47 -20.94 14.42 10.68
C GLN A 47 -20.34 14.86 12.04
N GLY A 48 -20.21 16.17 12.30
CA GLY A 48 -19.60 16.70 13.53
C GLY A 48 -18.07 16.61 13.57
N GLY A 49 -17.43 16.36 12.43
CA GLY A 49 -15.98 16.30 12.29
C GLY A 49 -15.32 17.68 12.17
N THR A 50 -13.98 17.68 12.21
CA THR A 50 -13.16 18.89 12.09
C THR A 50 -12.51 18.97 10.72
N VAL A 51 -12.52 20.16 10.12
CA VAL A 51 -11.88 20.44 8.84
C VAL A 51 -10.81 21.51 9.04
N VAL A 52 -9.59 21.23 8.61
CA VAL A 52 -8.48 22.19 8.59
C VAL A 52 -7.90 22.23 7.19
N LEU A 53 -8.03 23.38 6.52
CA LEU A 53 -7.37 23.69 5.27
C LEU A 53 -6.49 24.93 5.48
N GLU A 54 -5.20 24.78 5.26
CA GLU A 54 -4.24 25.86 5.43
C GLU A 54 -3.10 25.77 4.42
N ARG A 55 -2.49 26.92 4.13
CA ARG A 55 -1.31 27.00 3.29
C ARG A 55 -0.05 27.03 4.15
N HIS A 56 0.95 26.27 3.71
CA HIS A 56 2.30 26.31 4.27
C HIS A 56 3.25 27.10 3.36
N PRO A 57 4.17 27.93 3.93
CA PRO A 57 5.14 28.69 3.14
C PRO A 57 6.20 27.80 2.46
N SER A 58 6.42 26.58 2.96
CA SER A 58 7.34 25.61 2.37
C SER A 58 6.93 24.17 2.69
N PHE A 59 7.47 23.20 1.96
CA PHE A 59 7.31 21.79 2.34
C PHE A 59 7.90 21.51 3.74
N TYR A 60 9.00 22.17 4.10
CA TYR A 60 9.64 21.99 5.40
C TYR A 60 8.71 22.40 6.56
N SER A 61 8.02 23.55 6.46
CA SER A 61 7.09 23.96 7.51
C SER A 61 5.89 23.00 7.66
N PHE A 62 5.38 22.49 6.54
CA PHE A 62 4.37 21.41 6.54
C PHE A 62 4.92 20.15 7.22
N TYR A 63 6.11 19.70 6.81
CA TYR A 63 6.76 18.50 7.33
C TYR A 63 6.96 18.59 8.84
N THR A 64 7.52 19.70 9.34
CA THR A 64 7.75 19.90 10.78
C THR A 64 6.44 19.92 11.56
N LYS A 65 5.38 20.56 11.03
CA LYS A 65 4.09 20.65 11.73
C LYS A 65 3.36 19.31 11.79
N TYR A 66 3.31 18.58 10.68
CA TYR A 66 2.44 17.41 10.55
C TYR A 66 3.19 16.08 10.51
N VAL A 67 4.23 15.98 9.68
CA VAL A 67 4.91 14.71 9.41
C VAL A 67 5.86 14.34 10.56
N ALA A 68 6.76 15.25 10.96
CA ALA A 68 7.71 14.99 12.04
C ALA A 68 7.00 14.65 13.35
N ALA A 69 5.93 15.40 13.68
CA ALA A 69 5.12 15.16 14.87
C ALA A 69 4.42 13.80 14.89
N SER A 70 4.12 13.22 13.71
CA SER A 70 3.46 11.92 13.57
C SER A 70 4.42 10.75 13.32
N SER A 71 5.69 11.02 13.01
CA SER A 71 6.66 9.98 12.60
C SER A 71 7.35 9.27 13.77
N SER A 72 7.19 9.75 15.01
CA SER A 72 7.82 9.15 16.20
C SER A 72 6.82 8.29 16.98
N THR A 73 6.76 7.00 16.68
CA THR A 73 5.83 6.04 17.34
C THR A 73 6.43 5.32 18.55
N GLY A 74 7.62 5.69 19.02
CA GLY A 74 8.27 5.04 20.17
C GLY A 74 9.02 3.76 19.80
N ALA A 75 8.97 2.74 20.68
CA ALA A 75 9.69 1.48 20.49
C ALA A 75 9.13 0.66 19.31
N GLY A 76 9.97 -0.22 18.73
CA GLY A 76 9.61 -1.03 17.57
C GLY A 76 8.51 -2.06 17.88
N THR A 77 7.35 -1.89 17.24
CA THR A 77 6.27 -2.89 17.22
C THR A 77 6.48 -3.86 16.05
N ALA A 78 6.21 -5.14 16.30
CA ALA A 78 6.20 -6.12 15.23
C ALA A 78 4.91 -5.91 14.42
N THR A 79 5.06 -5.79 13.11
CA THR A 79 3.94 -5.44 12.21
C THR A 79 3.98 -6.31 10.96
N PHE A 80 2.81 -6.78 10.55
CA PHE A 80 2.56 -7.24 9.20
C PHE A 80 1.72 -6.21 8.44
N ALA A 81 2.02 -6.01 7.17
CA ALA A 81 1.30 -5.10 6.30
C ALA A 81 1.01 -5.79 4.98
N THR A 82 -0.11 -5.45 4.36
CA THR A 82 -0.39 -5.83 2.97
C THR A 82 -1.08 -4.69 2.28
N PHE A 83 -0.49 -4.24 1.18
CA PHE A 83 -0.98 -3.10 0.41
C PHE A 83 -0.96 -3.41 -1.09
N ARG A 84 -2.07 -3.08 -1.75
CA ARG A 84 -2.29 -3.29 -3.18
C ARG A 84 -2.69 -1.99 -3.86
N VAL A 85 -2.10 -1.70 -5.01
CA VAL A 85 -2.56 -0.57 -5.84
C VAL A 85 -3.88 -0.91 -6.51
N LEU A 86 -4.83 0.03 -6.45
CA LEU A 86 -6.16 -0.14 -7.02
C LEU A 86 -6.26 0.52 -8.41
N PRO A 87 -6.65 -0.26 -9.44
CA PRO A 87 -6.70 0.19 -10.80
C PRO A 87 -7.76 1.28 -11.01
N LYS A 88 -7.48 2.24 -11.90
CA LYS A 88 -8.35 3.41 -12.15
C LYS A 88 -9.79 3.00 -12.51
N ARG A 89 -10.01 1.83 -13.11
CA ARG A 89 -11.35 1.32 -13.43
C ARG A 89 -12.27 1.23 -12.21
N LEU A 90 -11.75 0.87 -11.04
CA LEU A 90 -12.54 0.72 -9.81
C LEU A 90 -13.11 2.07 -9.35
N HIS A 91 -12.46 3.18 -9.70
CA HIS A 91 -12.90 4.52 -9.33
C HIS A 91 -13.90 5.11 -10.34
N ARG A 92 -13.89 4.63 -11.58
CA ARG A 92 -14.66 5.19 -12.71
C ARG A 92 -16.10 4.68 -12.76
N SER A 93 -16.37 3.45 -12.33
CA SER A 93 -17.71 2.85 -12.27
C SER A 93 -18.34 2.93 -10.87
N GLU A 94 -19.67 2.97 -10.79
CA GLU A 94 -20.38 2.87 -9.51
C GLU A 94 -20.17 1.50 -8.86
N GLU A 95 -20.22 0.42 -9.65
CA GLU A 95 -20.02 -0.95 -9.22
C GLU A 95 -18.61 -1.14 -8.64
N GLY A 96 -17.59 -0.61 -9.31
CA GLY A 96 -16.22 -0.61 -8.82
C GLY A 96 -16.07 0.11 -7.48
N ARG A 97 -16.68 1.29 -7.33
CA ARG A 97 -16.63 2.05 -6.06
C ARG A 97 -17.37 1.32 -4.95
N ALA A 98 -18.51 0.70 -5.26
CA ALA A 98 -19.25 -0.14 -4.33
C ALA A 98 -18.44 -1.37 -3.89
N ALA A 99 -17.70 -2.00 -4.82
CA ALA A 99 -16.82 -3.12 -4.49
C ALA A 99 -15.70 -2.71 -3.52
N VAL A 100 -15.02 -1.57 -3.78
CA VAL A 100 -13.99 -1.06 -2.86
C VAL A 100 -14.61 -0.74 -1.47
N ALA A 101 -15.79 -0.10 -1.45
CA ALA A 101 -16.47 0.21 -0.20
C ALA A 101 -16.85 -1.07 0.58
N SER A 102 -17.35 -2.10 -0.10
CA SER A 102 -17.66 -3.40 0.49
C SER A 102 -16.41 -4.08 1.06
N THR A 103 -15.27 -3.98 0.36
CA THR A 103 -14.00 -4.51 0.88
C THR A 103 -13.58 -3.80 2.16
N PHE A 104 -13.74 -2.47 2.26
CA PHE A 104 -13.44 -1.73 3.51
C PHE A 104 -14.40 -2.09 4.63
N GLN A 105 -15.69 -2.25 4.34
CA GLN A 105 -16.67 -2.68 5.32
C GLN A 105 -16.35 -4.08 5.86
N ALA A 106 -15.93 -5.01 5.00
CA ALA A 106 -15.50 -6.35 5.41
C ALA A 106 -14.25 -6.29 6.32
N MET A 107 -13.24 -5.47 5.96
CA MET A 107 -12.08 -5.26 6.83
C MET A 107 -12.48 -4.74 8.21
N MET A 108 -13.32 -3.70 8.27
CA MET A 108 -13.78 -3.12 9.52
C MET A 108 -14.62 -4.10 10.36
N ALA A 109 -15.48 -4.90 9.72
CA ALA A 109 -16.25 -5.94 10.38
C ALA A 109 -15.36 -7.05 10.98
N ALA A 110 -14.20 -7.31 10.37
CA ALA A 110 -13.16 -8.19 10.90
C ALA A 110 -12.26 -7.53 11.97
N GLY A 111 -12.58 -6.30 12.41
CA GLY A 111 -11.80 -5.57 13.40
C GLY A 111 -10.51 -4.95 12.85
N LEU A 112 -10.36 -4.88 11.53
CA LEU A 112 -9.18 -4.31 10.87
C LEU A 112 -9.41 -2.84 10.51
N LYS A 113 -8.30 -2.09 10.45
CA LYS A 113 -8.30 -0.70 10.02
C LYS A 113 -7.85 -0.60 8.56
N PRO A 114 -8.75 -0.25 7.62
CA PRO A 114 -8.35 0.01 6.24
C PRO A 114 -7.54 1.31 6.15
N TYR A 115 -6.45 1.26 5.40
CA TYR A 115 -5.60 2.39 5.05
C TYR A 115 -5.64 2.61 3.55
N VAL A 116 -5.64 3.89 3.16
CA VAL A 116 -5.61 4.32 1.77
C VAL A 116 -4.53 5.39 1.63
N PHE A 117 -3.59 5.16 0.73
CA PHE A 117 -2.60 6.17 0.33
C PHE A 117 -2.90 6.62 -1.08
N GLN A 118 -3.26 7.89 -1.25
CA GLN A 118 -3.34 8.50 -2.58
C GLN A 118 -1.94 8.98 -2.98
N THR A 119 -1.08 8.02 -3.29
CA THR A 119 0.36 8.25 -3.53
C THR A 119 0.83 7.60 -4.84
N ALA A 120 -0.08 6.98 -5.59
CA ALA A 120 0.24 6.46 -6.91
C ALA A 120 0.61 7.63 -7.86
N PRO A 121 1.66 7.49 -8.68
CA PRO A 121 2.15 8.54 -9.58
C PRO A 121 1.27 8.68 -10.84
N SER A 122 -0.03 8.86 -10.63
CA SER A 122 -1.09 8.79 -11.62
C SER A 122 -1.14 9.97 -12.59
N SER A 123 -0.60 11.12 -12.16
CA SER A 123 -0.52 12.39 -12.90
C SER A 123 0.86 12.67 -13.50
N TYR A 124 1.85 11.81 -13.25
CA TYR A 124 3.21 11.98 -13.76
C TYR A 124 3.41 11.25 -15.08
N ALA A 125 3.96 11.97 -16.06
CA ALA A 125 4.39 11.38 -17.32
C ALA A 125 5.44 10.28 -17.05
N HIS A 126 5.37 9.19 -17.81
CA HIS A 126 6.27 8.05 -17.66
C HIS A 126 6.61 7.46 -19.02
N THR A 127 7.89 7.13 -19.20
CA THR A 127 8.34 6.35 -20.36
C THR A 127 8.32 4.87 -19.97
N PRO A 128 7.50 4.02 -20.62
CA PRO A 128 7.49 2.59 -20.36
C PRO A 128 8.89 1.98 -20.37
N GLY A 129 9.21 1.15 -19.37
CA GLY A 129 10.53 0.52 -19.24
C GLY A 129 11.68 1.42 -18.76
N SER A 130 11.43 2.69 -18.44
CA SER A 130 12.47 3.60 -17.91
C SER A 130 12.95 3.26 -16.50
N ASN A 131 12.16 2.48 -15.74
CA ASN A 131 12.49 1.96 -14.42
C ASN A 131 11.73 0.65 -14.19
N ALA A 132 11.96 0.02 -13.03
CA ALA A 132 11.41 -1.28 -12.68
C ALA A 132 10.15 -1.22 -11.78
N VAL A 133 9.53 -0.05 -11.61
CA VAL A 133 8.27 0.05 -10.86
C VAL A 133 7.19 -0.73 -11.61
N HIS A 134 6.43 -1.55 -10.89
CA HIS A 134 5.35 -2.35 -11.47
C HIS A 134 4.39 -1.45 -12.28
N PRO A 135 4.03 -1.79 -13.54
CA PRO A 135 3.22 -0.92 -14.41
C PRO A 135 1.87 -0.49 -13.80
N ALA A 136 1.23 -1.37 -13.01
CA ALA A 136 -0.03 -1.11 -12.31
C ALA A 136 -0.03 0.17 -11.46
N TRP A 137 1.13 0.62 -10.94
CA TRP A 137 1.24 1.89 -10.21
C TRP A 137 0.81 3.10 -11.05
N ARG A 138 1.05 3.08 -12.37
CA ARG A 138 0.67 4.19 -13.27
C ARG A 138 -0.82 4.16 -13.64
N ASP A 139 -1.45 2.99 -13.58
CA ASP A 139 -2.90 2.82 -13.72
C ASP A 139 -3.63 2.78 -12.38
N SER A 140 -3.11 3.41 -11.33
CA SER A 140 -3.77 3.43 -10.01
C SER A 140 -3.86 4.83 -9.45
N TYR A 141 -4.87 5.10 -8.62
CA TYR A 141 -4.92 6.32 -7.79
C TYR A 141 -4.50 6.03 -6.35
N TRP A 142 -4.89 4.86 -5.85
CA TRP A 142 -4.74 4.51 -4.44
C TRP A 142 -3.86 3.27 -4.27
N LEU A 143 -3.04 3.28 -3.22
CA LEU A 143 -2.48 2.10 -2.59
C LEU A 143 -3.33 1.81 -1.35
N VAL A 144 -3.85 0.59 -1.23
CA VAL A 144 -4.89 0.24 -0.26
C VAL A 144 -4.53 -1.02 0.48
N GLY A 145 -4.75 -1.03 1.80
CA GLY A 145 -4.33 -2.15 2.62
C GLY A 145 -4.69 -2.04 4.08
N THR A 146 -4.04 -2.87 4.88
CA THR A 146 -4.13 -2.85 6.33
C THR A 146 -2.76 -3.17 6.93
N SER A 147 -2.62 -2.91 8.23
CA SER A 147 -1.49 -3.37 9.02
C SER A 147 -1.99 -3.97 10.32
N LEU A 148 -1.34 -5.05 10.74
CA LEU A 148 -1.59 -5.72 12.01
C LEU A 148 -0.31 -5.63 12.83
N SER A 149 -0.41 -5.04 14.02
CA SER A 149 0.73 -4.87 14.93
C SER A 149 0.48 -5.60 16.25
N TRP A 150 1.56 -6.09 16.87
CA TRP A 150 1.53 -6.72 18.18
C TRP A 150 2.81 -6.41 18.97
N GLU A 151 2.77 -6.68 20.27
CA GLU A 151 3.92 -6.52 21.16
C GLU A 151 5.02 -7.54 20.82
N SER A 152 6.16 -7.06 20.32
CA SER A 152 7.25 -7.88 19.78
C SER A 152 7.70 -9.00 20.73
N ASN A 153 7.77 -8.69 22.03
CA ASN A 153 8.21 -9.60 23.09
C ASN A 153 7.07 -10.16 23.95
N GLY A 154 5.85 -9.63 23.79
CA GLY A 154 4.69 -10.01 24.60
C GLY A 154 3.74 -11.00 23.90
N ALA A 155 3.66 -10.96 22.57
CA ALA A 155 2.73 -11.78 21.81
C ALA A 155 3.19 -13.25 21.71
N GLY A 156 2.28 -14.17 22.03
CA GLY A 156 2.48 -15.61 21.86
C GLY A 156 2.40 -16.08 20.41
N LEU A 157 2.74 -17.35 20.15
CA LEU A 157 2.69 -17.93 18.81
C LEU A 157 1.28 -17.90 18.19
N GLU A 158 0.25 -18.22 18.98
CA GLU A 158 -1.15 -18.25 18.50
C GLU A 158 -1.60 -16.89 17.97
N GLU A 159 -1.23 -15.81 18.65
CA GLU A 159 -1.54 -14.44 18.20
C GLU A 159 -0.88 -14.12 16.87
N ARG A 160 0.42 -14.47 16.71
CA ARG A 160 1.17 -14.27 15.47
C ARG A 160 0.61 -15.09 14.31
N VAL A 161 0.22 -16.34 14.57
CA VAL A 161 -0.43 -17.22 13.57
C VAL A 161 -1.76 -16.63 13.13
N ARG A 162 -2.60 -16.15 14.06
CA ARG A 162 -3.86 -15.49 13.72
C ARG A 162 -3.65 -14.22 12.91
N ALA A 163 -2.65 -13.40 13.28
CA ALA A 163 -2.31 -12.20 12.53
C ALA A 163 -1.86 -12.52 11.09
N ALA A 164 -1.00 -13.54 10.91
CA ALA A 164 -0.56 -13.98 9.59
C ALA A 164 -1.71 -14.54 8.74
N ALA A 165 -2.61 -15.34 9.34
CA ALA A 165 -3.76 -15.90 8.64
C ALA A 165 -4.73 -14.79 8.16
N LEU A 166 -5.03 -13.84 9.04
CA LEU A 166 -5.89 -12.70 8.73
C LEU A 166 -5.28 -11.78 7.67
N LEU A 167 -3.96 -11.53 7.75
CA LEU A 167 -3.24 -10.77 6.72
C LEU A 167 -3.36 -11.42 5.34
N GLN A 168 -3.10 -12.73 5.24
CA GLN A 168 -3.16 -13.46 3.98
C GLN A 168 -4.58 -13.50 3.40
N GLU A 169 -5.62 -13.57 4.25
CA GLU A 169 -7.01 -13.45 3.82
C GLU A 169 -7.30 -12.08 3.20
N VAL A 170 -6.87 -10.99 3.87
CA VAL A 170 -7.02 -9.64 3.36
C VAL A 170 -6.25 -9.44 2.06
N SER A 171 -5.02 -9.95 2.00
CA SER A 171 -4.16 -9.94 0.82
C SER A 171 -4.84 -10.62 -0.38
N GLY A 172 -5.45 -11.79 -0.16
CA GLY A 172 -6.24 -12.51 -1.15
C GLY A 172 -7.48 -11.75 -1.60
N ASN A 173 -8.23 -11.16 -0.67
CA ASN A 173 -9.42 -10.35 -0.97
C ASN A 173 -9.07 -9.11 -1.81
N LEU A 174 -7.97 -8.43 -1.50
CA LEU A 174 -7.47 -7.30 -2.29
C LEU A 174 -7.04 -7.75 -3.69
N THR A 175 -6.37 -8.90 -3.80
CA THR A 175 -5.98 -9.48 -5.09
C THR A 175 -7.21 -9.80 -5.94
N ALA A 176 -8.26 -10.38 -5.35
CA ALA A 176 -9.51 -10.67 -6.03
C ALA A 176 -10.27 -9.41 -6.48
N LEU A 177 -10.23 -8.34 -5.69
CA LEU A 177 -10.84 -7.04 -6.04
C LEU A 177 -10.18 -6.39 -7.27
N ALA A 178 -8.85 -6.53 -7.37
CA ALA A 178 -8.04 -5.83 -8.34
C ALA A 178 -6.99 -6.74 -8.97
N PRO A 179 -7.33 -7.81 -9.71
CA PRO A 179 -6.36 -8.81 -10.20
C PRO A 179 -5.24 -8.24 -11.06
N GLU A 180 -5.48 -7.13 -11.76
CA GLU A 180 -4.50 -6.38 -12.56
C GLU A 180 -3.64 -5.38 -11.76
N GLY A 181 -3.96 -5.18 -10.48
CA GLY A 181 -3.15 -4.42 -9.54
C GLY A 181 -1.83 -5.10 -9.20
N SER A 182 -1.09 -4.53 -8.26
CA SER A 182 0.17 -5.07 -7.76
C SER A 182 0.31 -4.80 -6.26
N MET A 183 1.10 -5.62 -5.57
CA MET A 183 1.46 -5.39 -4.19
C MET A 183 2.68 -4.46 -4.10
N TYR A 184 2.77 -3.67 -3.03
CA TYR A 184 3.97 -2.89 -2.75
C TYR A 184 4.95 -3.74 -1.94
N PRO A 185 6.07 -4.24 -2.50
CA PRO A 185 6.92 -5.23 -1.84
C PRO A 185 7.46 -4.82 -0.46
N ASN A 186 7.58 -3.52 -0.19
CA ASN A 186 8.04 -3.02 1.11
C ASN A 186 6.97 -3.12 2.20
N GLU A 187 5.69 -3.26 1.83
CA GLU A 187 4.53 -3.34 2.72
C GLU A 187 3.54 -4.42 2.23
N ALA A 188 4.07 -5.51 1.71
CA ALA A 188 3.29 -6.63 1.17
C ALA A 188 3.20 -7.79 2.16
N ASP A 189 2.18 -8.63 1.93
CA ASP A 189 2.11 -9.95 2.55
C ASP A 189 3.40 -10.74 2.27
N PRO A 190 4.18 -11.11 3.30
CA PRO A 190 5.42 -11.85 3.09
C PRO A 190 5.21 -13.20 2.40
N TRP A 191 4.00 -13.77 2.45
CA TRP A 191 3.68 -15.10 1.94
C TRP A 191 2.97 -15.11 0.59
N THR A 192 2.94 -13.98 -0.12
CA THR A 192 2.43 -13.92 -1.51
C THR A 192 3.08 -14.98 -2.39
N GLU A 193 2.29 -15.90 -2.94
CA GLU A 193 2.79 -17.01 -3.77
C GLU A 193 3.37 -16.51 -5.09
N ASP A 194 2.58 -15.77 -5.87
CA ASP A 194 3.01 -15.19 -7.16
C ASP A 194 3.75 -13.86 -6.99
N TRP A 195 4.66 -13.80 -6.01
CA TRP A 195 5.35 -12.56 -5.61
C TRP A 195 6.15 -11.91 -6.74
N ARG A 196 6.64 -12.70 -7.71
CA ARG A 196 7.38 -12.18 -8.87
C ARG A 196 6.49 -11.30 -9.73
N ARG A 197 5.27 -11.77 -10.04
CA ARG A 197 4.26 -10.99 -10.75
C ARG A 197 3.77 -9.84 -9.88
N GLU A 198 3.39 -10.13 -8.63
CA GLU A 198 2.74 -9.16 -7.74
C GLU A 198 3.65 -7.98 -7.37
N PHE A 199 4.97 -8.16 -7.27
CA PHE A 199 5.89 -7.09 -6.85
C PHE A 199 6.51 -6.34 -8.03
N TRP A 200 6.84 -7.07 -9.10
CA TRP A 200 7.65 -6.53 -10.20
C TRP A 200 6.91 -6.53 -11.53
N GLY A 201 6.06 -7.53 -11.76
CA GLY A 201 5.45 -7.84 -13.06
C GLY A 201 6.40 -8.71 -13.87
N GLU A 202 5.85 -9.54 -14.77
CA GLU A 202 6.63 -10.57 -15.48
C GLU A 202 7.81 -9.99 -16.27
N GLU A 203 7.55 -8.99 -17.12
CA GLU A 203 8.59 -8.38 -17.98
C GLU A 203 9.70 -7.68 -17.19
N ASN A 204 9.34 -7.00 -16.10
CA ASN A 204 10.31 -6.33 -15.24
C ASN A 204 11.12 -7.35 -14.45
N TYR A 205 10.47 -8.39 -13.91
CA TYR A 205 11.14 -9.43 -13.15
C TYR A 205 12.19 -10.15 -14.00
N GLU A 206 11.87 -10.50 -15.25
CA GLU A 206 12.82 -11.13 -16.15
C GLU A 206 14.08 -10.27 -16.38
N LYS A 207 13.89 -8.97 -16.66
CA LYS A 207 15.00 -8.02 -16.85
C LYS A 207 15.81 -7.83 -15.57
N LEU A 208 15.13 -7.70 -14.43
CA LEU A 208 15.78 -7.58 -13.12
C LEU A 208 16.60 -8.84 -12.80
N LEU A 209 16.10 -10.03 -13.12
CA LEU A 209 16.81 -11.29 -12.91
C LEU A 209 18.08 -11.37 -13.77
N GLN A 210 18.03 -10.91 -15.02
CA GLN A 210 19.22 -10.80 -15.87
C GLN A 210 20.26 -9.85 -15.27
N ILE A 211 19.83 -8.69 -14.75
CA ILE A 211 20.70 -7.73 -14.06
C ILE A 211 21.30 -8.36 -12.80
N LYS A 212 20.49 -9.01 -11.97
CA LYS A 212 20.92 -9.72 -10.77
C LYS A 212 22.02 -10.74 -11.09
N ARG A 213 21.81 -11.60 -12.08
CA ARG A 213 22.80 -12.61 -12.51
C ARG A 213 24.09 -11.99 -13.06
N LYS A 214 24.01 -10.82 -13.69
CA LYS A 214 25.20 -10.11 -14.20
C LYS A 214 26.08 -9.54 -13.09
N TYR A 215 25.47 -8.95 -12.06
CA TYR A 215 26.20 -8.21 -11.02
C TYR A 215 26.38 -8.98 -9.70
N ASP A 216 25.57 -10.00 -9.46
CA ASP A 216 25.65 -10.91 -8.31
C ASP A 216 25.42 -12.36 -8.75
N PRO A 217 26.34 -12.93 -9.56
CA PRO A 217 26.22 -14.28 -10.10
C PRO A 217 26.26 -15.37 -9.01
N ASP A 218 26.92 -15.10 -7.89
CA ASP A 218 27.08 -16.03 -6.76
C ASP A 218 25.98 -15.90 -5.70
N GLY A 219 25.05 -14.94 -5.87
CA GLY A 219 23.92 -14.74 -4.97
C GLY A 219 24.30 -14.23 -3.57
N LEU A 220 25.40 -13.49 -3.45
CA LEU A 220 25.88 -12.96 -2.17
C LEU A 220 24.86 -12.01 -1.51
N LEU A 221 24.06 -11.31 -2.33
CA LEU A 221 23.04 -10.37 -1.86
C LEU A 221 21.65 -11.01 -1.93
N SER A 222 21.40 -12.06 -1.15
CA SER A 222 20.09 -12.72 -1.07
C SER A 222 19.19 -12.08 0.00
N CYS A 223 17.88 -12.06 -0.25
CA CYS A 223 16.87 -11.71 0.73
C CYS A 223 15.52 -12.36 0.37
N TRP A 224 14.65 -12.48 1.37
CA TRP A 224 13.32 -13.09 1.22
C TRP A 224 12.53 -12.46 0.07
N LYS A 225 12.17 -13.27 -0.93
CA LYS A 225 11.39 -12.85 -2.12
C LYS A 225 11.96 -11.63 -2.86
N CYS A 226 13.27 -11.45 -2.77
CA CYS A 226 13.99 -10.50 -3.61
C CYS A 226 14.22 -11.06 -5.01
N VAL A 227 14.63 -10.21 -5.95
CA VAL A 227 14.99 -10.66 -7.30
C VAL A 227 16.10 -11.72 -7.22
N GLY A 228 15.84 -12.89 -7.80
CA GLY A 228 16.75 -14.04 -7.76
C GLY A 228 16.48 -15.04 -6.62
N PHE A 229 15.59 -14.72 -5.67
CA PHE A 229 15.14 -15.68 -4.67
C PHE A 229 14.38 -16.83 -5.33
N GLU A 230 14.64 -18.05 -4.86
CA GLU A 230 13.96 -19.27 -5.27
C GLU A 230 13.22 -19.86 -4.06
N ASP A 231 11.94 -20.20 -4.23
CA ASP A 231 11.09 -20.70 -3.12
C ASP A 231 11.67 -21.94 -2.42
N LYS A 232 12.50 -22.75 -3.10
CA LYS A 232 13.24 -23.87 -2.50
C LYS A 232 14.21 -23.44 -1.39
N GLU A 233 14.68 -22.19 -1.40
CA GLU A 233 15.55 -21.64 -0.36
C GLU A 233 14.87 -21.64 1.01
N MET A 234 13.54 -21.65 1.08
CA MET A 234 12.78 -21.84 2.32
C MET A 234 13.08 -23.18 3.01
N GLU A 235 13.40 -24.21 2.24
CA GLU A 235 13.68 -25.56 2.73
C GLU A 235 15.18 -25.76 2.98
N THR A 236 16.00 -25.24 2.05
CA THR A 236 17.44 -25.50 2.01
C THR A 236 18.27 -24.52 2.84
N ASP A 237 17.81 -23.30 3.06
CA ASP A 237 18.52 -22.30 3.86
C ASP A 237 17.88 -22.15 5.25
N PRO A 238 18.60 -22.49 6.33
CA PRO A 238 18.13 -22.27 7.71
C PRO A 238 17.71 -20.83 8.01
N ALA A 239 18.28 -19.82 7.32
CA ALA A 239 17.92 -18.42 7.48
C ALA A 239 16.47 -18.12 7.07
N TYR A 240 15.93 -18.84 6.08
CA TYR A 240 14.59 -18.62 5.54
C TYR A 240 13.53 -19.59 6.07
N ARG A 241 13.94 -20.69 6.72
CA ARG A 241 13.01 -21.70 7.26
C ARG A 241 11.96 -21.11 8.20
N CYS A 242 12.36 -20.20 9.10
CA CYS A 242 11.41 -19.55 10.01
C CYS A 242 10.48 -18.58 9.29
N MET A 243 10.93 -17.93 8.22
CA MET A 243 10.10 -17.03 7.42
C MET A 243 9.03 -17.79 6.63
N GLY A 244 9.33 -19.01 6.18
CA GLY A 244 8.37 -19.89 5.51
C GLY A 244 7.30 -20.50 6.42
N ALA A 245 7.36 -20.31 7.74
CA ALA A 245 6.48 -21.00 8.69
C ALA A 245 4.97 -20.70 8.50
N PHE A 246 4.62 -19.57 7.89
CA PHE A 246 3.23 -19.21 7.60
C PHE A 246 2.90 -19.25 6.09
N GLN A 247 3.82 -19.75 5.25
CA GLN A 247 3.55 -19.97 3.83
C GLN A 247 2.49 -21.08 3.72
N ARG A 248 1.33 -20.76 3.15
CA ARG A 248 0.35 -21.78 2.80
C ARG A 248 0.96 -22.63 1.68
N THR A 249 1.04 -23.93 1.88
CA THR A 249 1.30 -24.88 0.79
C THR A 249 0.01 -25.00 0.01
N SER A 250 0.01 -24.64 -1.28
CA SER A 250 -1.12 -24.92 -2.15
C SER A 250 -1.36 -26.44 -2.14
N THR A 251 -2.50 -26.87 -1.60
CA THR A 251 -2.98 -28.26 -1.68
C THR A 251 -3.62 -28.53 -3.03
#